data_AF-A0A372QN71-F1
#
_entry.id   AF-A0A372QN71-F1
#
_cell.length_a   1.000
_cell.length_b   1.000
_cell.length_c   1.000
_cell.angle_alpha   90.00
_cell.angle_beta   90.00
_cell.angle_gamma   90.00
#
_symmetry.space_group_name_H-M   'P 1'
#
loop_
_entity.id
_entity.type
_entity.pdbx_description
1 polymer ?
#
loop_
_entity_poly.entity_id
_entity_poly.type
_entity_poly.pdbx_seq_one_letter_code
_entity_poly.pdbx_strand_id
1 'polypeptide(L)'
;MEINNNEKFNDEKMEAGDKKVATNTRRQKLIKIIKNLPDDQLKSAVHLLDTMRYSKGLNKGNLLSSFLQNKALNFVNSSLYKVSQDSDSLIQNNQALQKKVSRLEHLNSKKSHKVKQLIGTISQYKCKHCQQISKIHAAAQKPLLIDSHNLKASIQAIVMKNKHHYSTNFINMVTQVSQIGQISFKNTAQAVQLILGFLTEKSSPLPISSNSII
;
A
#
# COMPACT_ATOMS: atom_id res chain seq x y z
N MET A 1 -4.30 -83.41 32.79
CA MET A 1 -5.15 -82.25 33.14
C MET A 1 -4.87 -81.96 34.60
N GLU A 2 -3.96 -81.04 34.90
CA GLU A 2 -4.27 -79.61 35.21
C GLU A 2 -4.85 -79.50 36.64
N ILE A 3 -4.41 -78.69 37.61
CA ILE A 3 -3.53 -77.52 37.83
C ILE A 3 -3.31 -77.51 39.38
N ASN A 4 -2.09 -77.52 39.94
CA ASN A 4 -1.20 -76.42 40.40
C ASN A 4 -1.76 -75.35 41.38
N ASN A 5 -0.85 -74.88 42.26
CA ASN A 5 -0.85 -73.67 43.12
C ASN A 5 -1.60 -73.75 44.46
N ASN A 6 -1.18 -73.13 45.58
CA ASN A 6 0.09 -72.65 46.11
C ASN A 6 -0.19 -72.21 47.56
N GLU A 7 0.82 -72.31 48.43
CA GLU A 7 1.17 -71.41 49.53
C GLU A 7 0.13 -70.95 50.59
N LYS A 8 0.45 -71.26 51.86
CA LYS A 8 0.22 -70.35 52.99
C LYS A 8 1.50 -70.19 53.82
N PHE A 9 2.12 -69.03 53.60
CA PHE A 9 2.95 -68.20 54.47
C PHE A 9 3.26 -68.70 55.89
N ASN A 10 4.55 -68.95 56.14
CA ASN A 10 5.18 -68.77 57.45
C ASN A 10 5.75 -67.36 57.54
N ASP A 11 5.33 -66.61 58.55
CA ASP A 11 5.92 -65.32 58.93
C ASP A 11 7.30 -65.55 59.54
N GLU A 12 8.35 -65.30 58.75
CA GLU A 12 9.73 -65.30 59.20
C GLU A 12 10.22 -63.87 59.42
N LYS A 13 10.56 -63.58 60.69
CA LYS A 13 11.39 -62.44 61.10
C LYS A 13 12.77 -62.54 60.44
N MET A 14 13.04 -61.69 59.46
CA MET A 14 14.38 -61.32 58.95
C MET A 14 14.19 -59.94 58.26
N GLU A 15 14.99 -58.89 58.39
CA GLU A 15 16.45 -58.80 58.30
C GLU A 15 16.88 -57.35 58.60
N ALA A 16 17.83 -57.16 59.53
CA ALA A 16 18.56 -55.90 59.70
C ALA A 16 19.99 -55.96 59.10
N GLY A 17 20.38 -57.10 58.53
CA GLY A 17 21.74 -57.37 58.02
C GLY A 17 22.02 -56.82 56.61
N ASP A 18 21.02 -56.81 55.74
CA ASP A 18 21.23 -56.65 54.30
C ASP A 18 21.47 -55.20 53.83
N LYS A 19 20.93 -54.21 54.56
CA LYS A 19 21.13 -52.79 54.23
C LYS A 19 22.58 -52.32 54.42
N LYS A 20 23.32 -52.89 55.39
CA LYS A 20 24.71 -52.48 55.72
C LYS A 20 25.70 -52.85 54.62
N VAL A 21 25.55 -54.03 54.00
CA VAL A 21 26.46 -54.54 52.97
C VAL A 21 26.30 -53.78 51.65
N ALA A 22 25.06 -53.46 51.26
CA ALA A 22 24.76 -52.67 50.06
C ALA A 22 25.21 -51.19 50.16
N THR A 23 25.17 -50.58 51.35
CA THR A 23 25.71 -49.22 51.55
C THR A 23 27.23 -49.15 51.44
N ASN A 24 27.93 -50.22 51.82
CA ASN A 24 29.39 -50.28 51.77
C ASN A 24 29.89 -50.32 50.31
N THR A 25 29.25 -51.14 49.46
CA THR A 25 29.59 -51.25 48.04
C THR A 25 29.35 -49.94 47.26
N ARG A 26 28.29 -49.17 47.55
CA ARG A 26 28.05 -47.87 46.88
C ARG A 26 29.09 -46.82 47.27
N ARG A 27 29.48 -46.77 48.54
CA ARG A 27 30.55 -45.87 49.01
C ARG A 27 31.89 -46.20 48.38
N GLN A 28 32.24 -47.49 48.31
CA GLN A 28 33.47 -47.94 47.64
C GLN A 28 33.49 -47.56 46.15
N LYS A 29 32.36 -47.72 45.45
CA LYS A 29 32.22 -47.27 44.05
C LYS A 29 32.46 -45.77 43.89
N LEU A 30 31.88 -44.94 44.75
CA LEU A 30 32.08 -43.49 44.72
C LEU A 30 33.55 -43.11 44.98
N ILE A 31 34.17 -43.71 46.00
CA ILE A 31 35.59 -43.47 46.32
C ILE A 31 36.48 -43.85 45.14
N LYS A 32 36.20 -44.96 44.47
CA LYS A 32 36.95 -45.38 43.27
C LYS A 32 36.81 -44.38 42.13
N ILE A 33 35.62 -43.84 41.88
CA ILE A 33 35.40 -42.81 40.86
C ILE A 33 36.19 -41.55 41.20
N ILE A 34 36.15 -41.11 42.46
CA ILE A 34 36.89 -39.92 42.92
C ILE A 34 38.40 -40.11 42.81
N LYS A 35 38.93 -41.29 43.16
CA LYS A 35 40.36 -41.60 43.03
C LYS A 35 40.84 -41.65 41.57
N ASN A 36 39.93 -41.92 40.63
CA ASN A 36 40.25 -42.02 39.21
C ASN A 36 40.05 -40.70 38.46
N LEU A 37 39.58 -39.63 39.13
CA LEU A 37 39.43 -38.31 38.52
C LEU A 37 40.81 -37.65 38.36
N PRO A 38 41.08 -37.00 37.21
CA PRO A 38 42.29 -36.18 37.03
C PRO A 38 42.38 -35.04 38.05
N ASP A 39 43.59 -34.69 38.47
CA ASP A 39 43.85 -33.66 39.49
C ASP A 39 43.32 -32.27 39.08
N ASP A 40 43.37 -31.93 37.79
CA ASP A 40 42.85 -30.69 37.22
C ASP A 40 41.32 -30.60 37.29
N GLN A 41 40.63 -31.75 37.32
CA GLN A 41 39.18 -31.83 37.46
C GLN A 41 38.71 -31.93 38.91
N LEU A 42 39.61 -32.20 39.85
CA LEU A 42 39.26 -32.41 41.26
C LEU A 42 38.60 -31.18 41.87
N LYS A 43 39.15 -29.98 41.60
CA LYS A 43 38.57 -28.70 42.05
C LYS A 43 37.15 -28.51 41.52
N SER A 44 36.93 -28.83 40.25
CA SER A 44 35.62 -28.73 39.60
C SER A 44 34.63 -29.76 40.15
N ALA A 45 35.08 -30.98 40.44
CA ALA A 45 34.26 -32.03 41.03
C ALA A 45 33.81 -31.68 42.46
N VAL A 46 34.70 -31.10 43.28
CA VAL A 46 34.36 -30.59 44.61
C VAL A 46 33.30 -29.49 44.49
N HIS A 47 33.54 -28.50 43.65
CA HIS A 47 32.59 -27.40 43.43
C HIS A 47 31.23 -27.91 42.92
N LEU A 48 31.21 -28.93 42.06
CA LEU A 48 29.98 -29.56 41.56
C LEU A 48 29.18 -30.21 42.70
N LEU A 49 29.85 -30.95 43.58
CA LEU A 49 29.21 -31.60 44.74
C LEU A 49 28.64 -30.60 45.75
N ASP A 50 29.26 -29.43 45.89
CA ASP A 50 28.76 -28.34 46.72
C ASP A 50 27.56 -27.64 46.06
N THR A 51 27.65 -27.40 44.75
CA THR A 51 26.60 -26.74 43.98
C THR A 51 25.34 -27.61 43.82
N MET A 52 25.51 -28.93 43.74
CA MET A 52 24.41 -29.91 43.61
C MET A 52 23.71 -30.21 44.94
N ARG A 53 23.73 -29.29 45.90
CA ARG A 53 23.00 -29.39 47.17
C ARG A 53 21.97 -28.28 47.28
N TYR A 54 20.88 -28.55 48.01
CA TYR A 54 19.94 -27.49 48.34
C TYR A 54 20.62 -26.45 49.24
N SER A 55 20.65 -25.20 48.80
CA SER A 55 21.27 -24.10 49.55
C SER A 55 20.36 -23.56 50.66
N LYS A 56 19.04 -23.79 50.56
CA LYS A 56 18.01 -23.27 51.46
C LYS A 56 16.86 -24.29 51.62
N GLY A 57 16.01 -24.07 52.63
CA GLY A 57 14.80 -24.86 52.88
C GLY A 57 15.02 -26.12 53.70
N LEU A 58 13.96 -26.95 53.81
CA LEU A 58 13.94 -28.16 54.66
C LEU A 58 15.02 -29.19 54.27
N ASN A 59 15.38 -29.23 53.00
CA ASN A 59 16.38 -30.16 52.46
C ASN A 59 17.79 -29.57 52.39
N LYS A 60 18.05 -28.42 53.04
CA LYS A 60 19.35 -27.73 52.96
C LYS A 60 20.50 -28.68 53.28
N GLY A 61 21.53 -28.67 52.44
CA GLY A 61 22.71 -29.54 52.56
C GLY A 61 22.53 -30.94 51.95
N ASN A 62 21.30 -31.39 51.70
CA ASN A 62 21.05 -32.64 50.97
C ASN A 62 21.36 -32.46 49.48
N LEU A 63 21.80 -33.55 48.84
CA LEU A 63 22.01 -33.58 47.40
C LEU A 63 20.67 -33.34 46.67
N LEU A 64 20.71 -32.64 45.55
CA LEU A 64 19.55 -32.45 44.67
C LEU A 64 18.97 -33.81 44.27
N SER A 65 17.66 -33.86 44.06
CA SER A 65 17.00 -35.08 43.60
C SER A 65 17.48 -35.47 42.20
N SER A 66 17.44 -36.77 41.89
CA SER A 66 17.80 -37.30 40.57
C SER A 66 17.01 -36.63 39.44
N PHE A 67 15.74 -36.26 39.69
CA PHE A 67 14.92 -35.50 38.74
C PHE A 67 15.56 -34.15 38.37
N LEU A 68 16.01 -33.38 39.36
CA LEU A 68 16.66 -32.08 39.11
C LEU A 68 18.02 -32.24 38.45
N GLN A 69 18.78 -33.28 38.81
CA GLN A 69 20.06 -33.60 38.17
C GLN A 69 19.87 -33.94 36.68
N ASN A 70 18.90 -34.79 36.36
CA ASN A 70 18.55 -35.16 34.99
C ASN A 70 18.05 -33.95 34.19
N LYS A 71 17.25 -33.08 34.81
CA LYS A 71 16.76 -31.85 34.18
C LYS A 71 17.90 -30.88 33.86
N ALA A 72 18.87 -30.73 34.76
CA ALA A 72 20.06 -29.92 34.52
C ALA A 72 20.90 -30.48 33.36
N LEU A 73 21.11 -31.80 33.31
CA LEU A 73 21.83 -32.45 32.21
C LEU A 73 21.14 -32.23 30.85
N ASN A 74 19.81 -32.43 30.79
CA ASN A 74 19.03 -32.21 29.57
C ASN A 74 19.10 -30.76 29.09
N PHE A 75 19.10 -29.80 30.03
CA PHE A 75 19.27 -28.39 29.68
C PHE A 75 20.63 -28.13 29.04
N VAL A 76 21.72 -28.63 29.63
CA VAL A 76 23.07 -28.51 29.05
C VAL A 76 23.13 -29.10 27.63
N ASN A 77 22.59 -30.31 27.46
CA ASN A 77 22.59 -31.00 26.16
C ASN A 77 21.76 -30.26 25.10
N SER A 78 20.64 -29.63 25.48
CA SER A 78 19.75 -28.94 24.55
C SER A 78 20.10 -27.47 24.29
N SER A 79 20.86 -26.83 25.18
CA SER A 79 21.22 -25.41 25.08
C SER A 79 22.62 -25.20 24.51
N LEU A 80 23.60 -25.97 24.97
CA LEU A 80 25.01 -25.78 24.60
C LEU A 80 25.40 -26.59 23.36
N TYR A 81 24.74 -27.72 23.13
CA TYR A 81 25.00 -28.61 21.99
C TYR A 81 23.91 -28.55 20.91
N LYS A 82 23.20 -27.42 20.78
CA LYS A 82 22.46 -27.16 19.54
C LYS A 82 23.49 -27.05 18.42
N VAL A 83 23.72 -28.18 17.74
CA VAL A 83 24.39 -28.28 16.45
C VAL A 83 23.74 -27.24 15.54
N SER A 84 24.37 -26.08 15.43
CA SER A 84 24.71 -25.28 14.24
C SER A 84 23.94 -25.46 12.91
N GLN A 85 22.76 -26.07 12.91
CA GLN A 85 21.97 -26.36 11.71
C GLN A 85 21.38 -25.12 11.04
N ASP A 86 21.61 -23.91 11.57
CA ASP A 86 20.91 -22.72 11.09
C ASP A 86 21.80 -21.52 10.75
N SER A 87 23.13 -21.67 10.79
CA SER A 87 24.05 -20.58 10.40
C SER A 87 24.07 -20.39 8.88
N ASP A 88 24.39 -21.46 8.16
CA ASP A 88 24.68 -21.36 6.72
C ASP A 88 23.39 -21.23 5.90
N SER A 89 22.30 -21.87 6.34
CA SER A 89 20.95 -21.67 5.80
C SER A 89 20.50 -20.21 5.95
N LEU A 90 20.72 -19.60 7.13
CA LEU A 90 20.35 -18.21 7.40
C LEU A 90 21.21 -17.24 6.59
N ILE A 91 22.51 -17.51 6.44
CA ILE A 91 23.41 -16.73 5.58
C ILE A 91 22.94 -16.79 4.11
N GLN A 92 22.63 -17.98 3.59
CA GLN A 92 22.13 -18.14 2.22
C GLN A 92 20.79 -17.43 2.01
N ASN A 93 19.87 -17.53 2.97
CA ASN A 93 18.58 -16.85 2.92
C ASN A 93 18.74 -15.32 2.92
N ASN A 94 19.63 -14.79 3.76
CA ASN A 94 19.93 -13.36 3.79
C ASN A 94 20.53 -12.88 2.46
N GLN A 95 21.45 -13.64 1.87
CA GLN A 95 22.00 -13.32 0.55
C GLN A 95 20.93 -13.33 -0.55
N ALA A 96 20.01 -14.31 -0.53
CA ALA A 96 18.91 -14.39 -1.48
C ALA A 96 17.94 -13.21 -1.34
N LEU A 97 17.60 -12.84 -0.10
CA LEU A 97 16.78 -11.67 0.20
C LEU A 97 17.44 -10.38 -0.27
N GLN A 98 18.74 -10.21 0.00
CA GLN A 98 19.49 -9.03 -0.43
C GLN A 98 19.48 -8.87 -1.95
N LYS A 99 19.71 -9.96 -2.70
CA LYS A 99 19.60 -9.96 -4.17
C LYS A 99 18.20 -9.56 -4.65
N LYS A 100 17.15 -10.05 -3.98
CA LYS A 100 15.76 -9.72 -4.31
C LYS A 100 15.46 -8.25 -4.05
N VAL A 101 15.93 -7.70 -2.93
CA VAL A 101 15.81 -6.28 -2.58
C VAL A 101 16.48 -5.41 -3.65
N SER A 102 17.75 -5.66 -3.97
CA SER A 102 18.46 -4.87 -5.00
C SER A 102 17.79 -4.93 -6.38
N ARG A 103 17.24 -6.09 -6.76
CA ARG A 103 16.46 -6.22 -8.00
C ARG A 103 15.18 -5.39 -7.97
N LEU A 104 14.46 -5.39 -6.85
CA LEU A 104 13.23 -4.62 -6.69
C LEU A 104 13.51 -3.11 -6.71
N GLU A 105 14.57 -2.67 -6.04
CA GLU A 105 15.01 -1.27 -6.06
C GLU A 105 15.33 -0.80 -7.49
N HIS A 106 16.05 -1.62 -8.26
CA HIS A 106 16.36 -1.30 -9.66
C HIS A 106 15.10 -1.23 -10.53
N LEU A 107 14.15 -2.16 -10.37
CA LEU A 107 12.87 -2.12 -11.09
C LEU A 107 12.05 -0.89 -10.69
N ASN A 108 12.07 -0.51 -9.41
CA ASN A 108 11.35 0.64 -8.91
C ASN A 108 11.93 1.95 -9.44
N SER A 109 13.26 2.09 -9.48
CA SER A 109 13.93 3.26 -10.04
C SER A 109 13.63 3.43 -11.53
N LYS A 110 13.64 2.33 -12.30
CA LYS A 110 13.26 2.33 -13.72
C LYS A 110 11.81 2.77 -13.93
N LYS A 111 10.87 2.25 -13.14
CA LYS A 111 9.46 2.67 -13.19
C LYS A 111 9.30 4.14 -12.82
N SER A 112 9.97 4.59 -11.75
CA SER A 112 9.96 5.99 -11.31
C SER A 112 10.47 6.94 -12.40
N HIS A 113 11.55 6.58 -13.09
CA HIS A 113 12.08 7.36 -14.20
C HIS A 113 11.06 7.50 -15.34
N LYS A 114 10.39 6.40 -15.70
CA LYS A 114 9.33 6.41 -16.72
C LYS A 114 8.14 7.28 -16.32
N VAL A 115 7.74 7.25 -15.06
CA VAL A 115 6.69 8.15 -14.52
C VAL A 115 7.10 9.61 -14.66
N LYS A 116 8.33 9.97 -14.27
CA LYS A 116 8.84 11.35 -14.42
C LYS A 116 8.86 11.80 -15.88
N GLN A 117 9.28 10.92 -16.79
CA GLN A 117 9.26 11.21 -18.23
C GLN A 117 7.83 11.50 -18.74
N LEU A 118 6.85 10.67 -18.35
CA LEU A 118 5.45 10.87 -18.72
C LEU A 118 4.85 12.15 -18.13
N ILE A 119 5.21 12.50 -16.89
CA ILE A 119 4.80 13.78 -16.29
C ILE A 119 5.34 14.95 -17.13
N GLY A 120 6.59 14.86 -17.57
CA GLY A 120 7.21 15.85 -18.46
C GLY A 120 6.46 16.01 -19.78
N THR A 121 6.11 14.89 -20.45
CA THR A 121 5.38 14.95 -21.73
C THR A 121 3.97 15.50 -21.57
N ILE A 122 3.25 15.14 -20.50
CA ILE A 122 1.93 15.69 -20.19
C ILE A 122 2.01 17.20 -19.95
N SER A 123 3.03 17.66 -19.20
CA SER A 123 3.26 19.08 -18.96
C SER A 123 3.46 19.85 -20.27
N GLN A 124 4.32 19.35 -21.15
CA GLN A 124 4.55 19.95 -22.47
C GLN A 124 3.27 20.00 -23.31
N TYR A 125 2.46 18.94 -23.30
CA TYR A 125 1.18 18.92 -24.00
C TYR A 125 0.22 19.99 -23.45
N LYS A 126 0.08 20.09 -22.13
CA LYS A 126 -0.76 21.13 -21.49
C LYS A 126 -0.32 22.53 -21.90
N CYS A 127 0.98 22.81 -21.89
CA CYS A 127 1.51 24.11 -22.33
C CYS A 127 1.15 24.41 -23.79
N LYS A 128 1.34 23.44 -24.71
CA LYS A 128 0.99 23.61 -26.13
C LYS A 128 -0.51 23.85 -26.32
N HIS A 129 -1.35 23.13 -25.58
CA HIS A 129 -2.80 23.30 -25.61
C HIS A 129 -3.22 24.69 -25.14
N CYS A 130 -2.68 25.17 -24.03
CA CYS A 130 -2.92 26.53 -23.54
C CYS A 130 -2.48 27.58 -24.58
N GLN A 131 -1.32 27.40 -25.22
CA GLN A 131 -0.86 28.30 -26.29
C GLN A 131 -1.83 28.33 -27.47
N GLN A 132 -2.39 27.20 -27.88
CA GLN A 132 -3.39 27.13 -28.94
C GLN A 132 -4.66 27.89 -28.57
N ILE A 133 -5.18 27.69 -27.35
CA ILE A 133 -6.33 28.44 -26.83
C ILE A 133 -6.04 29.95 -26.86
N SER A 134 -4.88 30.38 -26.37
CA SER A 134 -4.49 31.79 -26.40
C SER A 134 -4.43 32.35 -27.81
N LYS A 135 -3.94 31.58 -28.79
CA LYS A 135 -3.95 31.98 -30.22
C LYS A 135 -5.36 32.12 -30.77
N ILE A 136 -6.26 31.18 -30.45
CA ILE A 136 -7.68 31.24 -30.86
C ILE A 136 -8.33 32.49 -30.27
N HIS A 137 -8.13 32.74 -28.97
CA HIS A 137 -8.67 33.94 -28.31
C HIS A 137 -8.12 35.21 -28.92
N ALA A 138 -6.81 35.29 -29.17
CA ALA A 138 -6.21 36.45 -29.82
C ALA A 138 -6.76 36.67 -31.24
N ALA A 139 -6.99 35.60 -32.02
CA ALA A 139 -7.59 35.70 -33.34
C ALA A 139 -9.06 36.15 -33.28
N ALA A 140 -9.85 35.62 -32.34
CA ALA A 140 -11.25 36.01 -32.15
C ALA A 140 -11.40 37.46 -31.63
N GLN A 141 -10.44 37.92 -30.82
CA GLN A 141 -10.39 39.29 -30.29
C GLN A 141 -9.82 40.30 -31.27
N LYS A 142 -9.15 39.88 -32.36
CA LYS A 142 -8.79 40.80 -33.43
C LYS A 142 -10.09 41.24 -34.08
N PRO A 143 -10.52 42.51 -33.90
CA PRO A 143 -11.68 42.99 -34.63
C PRO A 143 -11.37 42.82 -36.11
N LEU A 144 -12.28 42.16 -36.83
CA LEU A 144 -12.27 42.28 -38.28
C LEU A 144 -12.44 43.78 -38.51
N LEU A 145 -11.36 44.45 -38.94
CA LEU A 145 -11.39 45.83 -39.40
C LEU A 145 -12.20 45.79 -40.70
N ILE A 146 -13.51 45.62 -40.56
CA ILE A 146 -14.45 45.74 -41.65
C ILE A 146 -14.44 47.23 -41.94
N ASP A 147 -13.69 47.59 -42.99
CA ASP A 147 -13.82 48.90 -43.58
C ASP A 147 -15.32 49.17 -43.81
N SER A 148 -15.79 50.32 -43.36
CA SER A 148 -17.17 50.77 -43.52
C SER A 148 -17.69 50.56 -44.96
N HIS A 149 -16.80 50.70 -45.95
CA HIS A 149 -17.09 50.44 -47.35
C HIS A 149 -17.42 48.96 -47.62
N ASN A 150 -16.63 48.03 -47.07
CA ASN A 150 -16.85 46.59 -47.22
C ASN A 150 -18.13 46.14 -46.51
N LEU A 151 -18.42 46.69 -45.31
CA LEU A 151 -19.68 46.42 -44.62
C LEU A 151 -20.88 46.88 -45.46
N LYS A 152 -20.81 48.11 -45.98
CA LYS A 152 -21.84 48.68 -46.84
C LYS A 152 -22.06 47.84 -48.08
N ALA A 153 -20.99 47.39 -48.73
CA ALA A 153 -21.06 46.52 -49.91
C ALA A 153 -21.73 45.16 -49.59
N SER A 154 -21.36 44.53 -48.47
CA SER A 154 -21.98 43.26 -48.04
C SER A 154 -23.46 43.42 -47.71
N ILE A 155 -23.84 44.46 -46.97
CA ILE A 155 -25.26 44.75 -46.68
C ILE A 155 -26.02 45.02 -47.97
N GLN A 156 -25.44 45.81 -48.89
CA GLN A 156 -26.06 46.12 -50.17
C GLN A 156 -26.29 44.85 -51.01
N ALA A 157 -25.37 43.89 -50.99
CA ALA A 157 -25.53 42.62 -51.69
C ALA A 157 -26.67 41.75 -51.12
N ILE A 158 -26.94 41.83 -49.81
CA ILE A 158 -28.06 41.12 -49.16
C ILE A 158 -29.40 41.81 -49.48
N VAL A 159 -29.40 43.14 -49.49
CA VAL A 159 -30.60 43.97 -49.74
C VAL A 159 -30.99 43.97 -51.22
N MET A 160 -30.02 43.97 -52.14
CA MET A 160 -30.23 44.17 -53.57
C MET A 160 -30.02 42.87 -54.36
N LYS A 161 -30.98 42.51 -55.22
CA LYS A 161 -30.81 41.45 -56.22
C LYS A 161 -29.91 41.89 -57.37
N ASN A 162 -29.97 43.18 -57.71
CA ASN A 162 -29.11 43.87 -58.67
C ASN A 162 -29.15 45.39 -58.39
N LYS A 163 -28.46 46.23 -59.19
CA LYS A 163 -28.34 47.68 -58.94
C LYS A 163 -29.68 48.42 -58.76
N HIS A 164 -30.79 47.90 -59.29
CA HIS A 164 -32.08 48.60 -59.33
C HIS A 164 -33.23 47.84 -58.67
N HIS A 165 -33.03 46.59 -58.25
CA HIS A 165 -34.09 45.75 -57.70
C HIS A 165 -33.70 45.17 -56.35
N TYR A 166 -34.59 45.33 -55.37
CA TYR A 166 -34.48 44.70 -54.06
C TYR A 166 -34.60 43.18 -54.15
N SER A 167 -33.96 42.48 -53.21
CA SER A 167 -34.13 41.05 -53.06
C SER A 167 -35.53 40.72 -52.54
N THR A 168 -36.09 39.59 -52.96
CA THR A 168 -37.40 39.11 -52.49
C THR A 168 -37.43 38.96 -50.97
N ASN A 169 -36.32 38.52 -50.38
CA ASN A 169 -36.17 38.37 -48.94
C ASN A 169 -36.26 39.72 -48.22
N PHE A 170 -35.63 40.77 -48.77
CA PHE A 170 -35.72 42.12 -48.22
C PHE A 170 -37.14 42.68 -48.30
N ILE A 171 -37.81 42.51 -49.44
CA ILE A 171 -39.21 42.95 -49.63
C ILE A 171 -40.13 42.25 -48.63
N ASN A 172 -39.99 40.94 -48.46
CA ASN A 172 -40.78 40.16 -47.51
C ASN A 172 -40.55 40.63 -46.07
N MET A 173 -39.29 40.88 -45.68
CA MET A 173 -38.96 41.39 -44.35
C MET A 173 -39.59 42.77 -44.10
N VAL A 174 -39.42 43.72 -45.01
CA VAL A 174 -39.99 45.08 -44.87
C VAL A 174 -41.51 45.03 -44.81
N THR A 175 -42.14 44.14 -45.59
CA THR A 175 -43.59 43.92 -45.55
C THR A 175 -44.04 43.41 -44.18
N GLN A 176 -43.36 42.41 -43.62
CA GLN A 176 -43.65 41.89 -42.28
C GLN A 176 -43.44 42.96 -41.20
N VAL A 177 -42.36 43.73 -41.29
CA VAL A 177 -42.10 44.84 -40.35
C VAL A 177 -43.19 45.91 -40.45
N SER A 178 -43.63 46.27 -41.66
CA SER A 178 -44.70 47.26 -41.86
C SER A 178 -46.07 46.80 -41.36
N GLN A 179 -46.29 45.48 -41.24
CA GLN A 179 -47.52 44.90 -40.70
C GLN A 179 -47.55 44.89 -39.17
N ILE A 180 -46.41 45.12 -38.51
CA ILE A 180 -46.37 45.31 -37.07
C ILE A 180 -47.04 46.68 -36.76
N GLY A 181 -48.23 46.63 -36.16
CA GLY A 181 -49.03 47.81 -35.81
C GLY A 181 -48.41 48.74 -34.75
N GLN A 182 -49.18 49.68 -34.21
CA GLN A 182 -48.71 50.80 -33.35
C GLN A 182 -47.60 50.43 -32.34
N ILE A 183 -46.70 51.39 -32.11
CA ILE A 183 -45.43 51.24 -31.39
C ILE A 183 -45.67 50.87 -29.92
N SER A 184 -45.50 49.59 -29.61
CA SER A 184 -45.32 49.07 -28.25
C SER A 184 -43.94 48.43 -28.14
N PHE A 185 -43.39 48.31 -26.93
CA PHE A 185 -42.08 47.66 -26.73
C PHE A 185 -42.01 46.25 -27.35
N LYS A 186 -43.10 45.48 -27.24
CA LYS A 186 -43.23 44.15 -27.83
C LYS A 186 -43.16 44.19 -29.36
N ASN A 187 -43.82 45.18 -29.97
CA ASN A 187 -43.83 45.37 -31.42
C ASN A 187 -42.45 45.84 -31.93
N THR A 188 -41.76 46.71 -31.18
CA THR A 188 -40.37 47.11 -31.49
C THR A 188 -39.41 45.93 -31.38
N ALA A 189 -39.52 45.09 -30.35
CA ALA A 189 -38.69 43.90 -30.19
C ALA A 189 -38.89 42.91 -31.36
N GLN A 190 -40.13 42.73 -31.81
CA GLN A 190 -40.45 41.89 -32.97
C GLN A 190 -39.87 42.45 -34.27
N ALA A 191 -39.99 43.76 -34.50
CA ALA A 191 -39.41 44.41 -35.69
C ALA A 191 -37.88 44.25 -35.72
N VAL A 192 -37.22 44.48 -34.58
CA VAL A 192 -35.75 44.30 -34.44
C VAL A 192 -35.35 42.85 -34.69
N GLN A 193 -36.14 41.89 -34.21
CA GLN A 193 -35.86 40.46 -34.40
C GLN A 193 -35.98 40.04 -35.87
N LEU A 194 -36.97 40.56 -36.61
CA LEU A 194 -37.10 40.35 -38.06
C LEU A 194 -35.92 40.92 -38.84
N ILE A 195 -35.49 42.14 -38.51
CA ILE A 195 -34.33 42.79 -39.16
C ILE A 195 -33.05 42.02 -38.88
N LEU A 196 -32.83 41.61 -37.61
CA LEU A 196 -31.63 40.87 -37.23
C LEU A 196 -31.59 39.47 -37.84
N GLY A 197 -32.74 38.78 -37.87
CA GLY A 197 -32.86 37.47 -38.53
C GLY A 197 -32.58 37.57 -40.03
N PHE A 198 -33.06 38.63 -40.69
CA PHE A 198 -32.75 38.89 -42.10
C PHE A 198 -31.25 39.14 -42.33
N LEU A 199 -30.58 39.95 -41.52
CA LEU A 199 -29.16 40.27 -41.68
C LEU A 199 -28.21 39.11 -41.34
N THR A 200 -28.65 38.17 -40.51
CA THR A 200 -27.81 37.07 -40.02
C THR A 200 -28.14 35.70 -40.61
N GLU A 201 -29.20 35.61 -41.43
CA GLU A 201 -29.78 34.36 -41.96
C GLU A 201 -30.13 33.31 -40.89
N LYS A 202 -30.25 33.72 -39.62
CA LYS A 202 -30.60 32.85 -38.50
C LYS A 202 -32.07 33.02 -38.12
N SER A 203 -32.81 31.92 -38.07
CA SER A 203 -34.26 31.88 -37.84
C SER A 203 -34.69 31.79 -36.37
N SER A 204 -33.78 31.94 -35.40
CA SER A 204 -34.12 31.72 -33.98
C SER A 204 -34.26 33.03 -33.20
N PRO A 205 -35.32 33.16 -32.37
CA PRO A 205 -35.54 34.36 -31.58
C PRO A 205 -34.51 34.45 -30.46
N LEU A 206 -33.61 35.44 -30.48
CA LEU A 206 -33.06 35.92 -29.20
C LEU A 206 -34.26 36.49 -28.44
N PRO A 207 -34.65 35.95 -27.27
CA PRO A 207 -35.59 36.66 -26.43
C PRO A 207 -34.92 37.96 -26.06
N ILE A 208 -35.41 39.07 -26.62
CA ILE A 208 -35.17 40.40 -26.06
C ILE A 208 -35.98 40.41 -24.76
N SER A 209 -35.44 39.75 -23.74
CA SER A 209 -36.04 39.67 -22.41
C SER A 209 -36.06 41.09 -21.86
N SER A 210 -37.24 41.54 -21.43
CA SER A 210 -37.43 42.81 -20.71
C SER A 210 -36.80 42.81 -19.31
N ASN A 211 -36.08 41.77 -18.90
CA ASN A 211 -35.34 41.74 -17.65
C ASN A 211 -33.94 42.35 -17.83
N SER A 212 -33.89 43.62 -18.20
CA SER A 212 -32.71 44.48 -18.05
C SER A 212 -33.18 45.91 -17.88
N ILE A 213 -33.76 46.19 -16.72
CA ILE A 213 -33.76 47.52 -16.12
C ILE A 213 -33.22 47.29 -14.71
N ILE A 214 -32.03 47.87 -14.45
CA ILE A 214 -31.46 48.08 -13.12
C ILE A 214 -32.34 49.10 -12.39
#